data_AF-A0AAN6PAC7-F1
#
_entry.id   AF-A0AAN6PAC7-F1
#
_cell.length_a   1.000
_cell.length_b   1.000
_cell.length_c   1.000
_cell.angle_alpha   90.00
_cell.angle_beta   90.00
_cell.angle_gamma   90.00
#
_symmetry.space_group_name_H-M   'P 1'
#
loop_
_entity.id
_entity.type
_entity.pdbx_description
1 polymer ?
#
loop_
_entity_poly.entity_id
_entity_poly.type
_entity_poly.pdbx_seq_one_letter_code
_entity_poly.pdbx_strand_id
1 'polypeptide(L)'
;MRLLSASPFHRPPLPNLERKSGWVRTLAATGRLSVSEGRIAVAVRTTCDLDLPVFSLVSLADNGGQDYRLINAKGLGKLGSADEWREAGIRPAIRSTGISAFAFRIRALWSVWAEGWKETLDCFDKQLEVQVTDILTRRTRLQLMYDDSNLAVSELYFFISQLLRFASVWIRESVDDLHDFVLQLQDQHFSPAEKTHSPHASFLPDSPEAQRAAIEVFRQNWQSVMSHQQKLADDLLDRIAKKQEEVSSLREGIFTATAVSEATKSKQLNHYILVFTVVTIFYLPLSFVAVSQLRTLLYCSPSAPGSR
;
A
#
# COMPACT_ATOMS: atom_id res chain seq x y z
N MET A 1 -1.46 -14.54 -6.95
CA MET A 1 -1.53 -13.79 -5.67
C MET A 1 -0.69 -12.53 -5.78
N ARG A 2 -1.25 -11.36 -5.42
CA ARG A 2 -0.54 -10.07 -5.49
C ARG A 2 0.06 -9.71 -4.12
N LEU A 3 1.32 -9.29 -4.14
CA LEU A 3 2.07 -8.78 -3.00
C LEU A 3 2.56 -7.37 -3.31
N LEU A 4 2.66 -6.54 -2.29
CA LEU A 4 3.45 -5.31 -2.37
C LEU A 4 4.70 -5.49 -1.52
N SER A 5 5.82 -5.05 -2.08
CA SER A 5 7.09 -4.91 -1.39
C SER A 5 7.49 -3.44 -1.44
N ALA A 6 7.73 -2.85 -0.26
CA ALA A 6 8.32 -1.54 -0.12
C ALA A 6 9.79 -1.67 0.32
N SER A 7 10.74 -1.14 -0.45
CA SER A 7 12.18 -1.28 -0.18
C SER A 7 12.96 -0.01 -0.53
N PRO A 8 14.06 0.30 0.18
CA PRO A 8 14.87 1.49 -0.10
C PRO A 8 15.86 1.36 -1.29
N PHE A 9 15.87 0.32 -2.12
CA PHE A 9 16.86 0.17 -3.21
C PHE A 9 16.33 -0.42 -4.55
N HIS A 10 16.96 -0.01 -5.66
CA HIS A 10 16.55 -0.20 -7.07
C HIS A 10 17.41 -1.25 -7.83
N ARG A 11 16.84 -2.10 -8.70
CA ARG A 11 17.55 -3.00 -9.66
C ARG A 11 16.73 -3.30 -10.95
N PRO A 12 17.40 -3.67 -12.09
CA PRO A 12 16.86 -3.59 -13.46
C PRO A 12 16.04 -4.83 -13.91
N PRO A 13 15.35 -4.79 -15.08
CA PRO A 13 14.26 -5.72 -15.40
C PRO A 13 14.66 -6.92 -16.27
N LEU A 14 13.98 -8.05 -16.04
CA LEU A 14 13.87 -9.25 -16.89
C LEU A 14 12.51 -9.91 -16.59
N PRO A 15 12.04 -10.81 -17.49
CA PRO A 15 11.19 -10.59 -18.65
C PRO A 15 9.68 -10.43 -18.30
N ASN A 16 8.93 -9.98 -19.30
CA ASN A 16 7.54 -9.47 -19.28
C ASN A 16 6.51 -10.23 -18.42
N LEU A 17 6.25 -9.66 -17.24
CA LEU A 17 4.92 -9.45 -16.67
C LEU A 17 4.86 -7.93 -16.46
N GLU A 18 3.94 -7.17 -17.07
CA GLU A 18 3.92 -5.71 -16.89
C GLU A 18 3.81 -5.37 -15.41
N ARG A 19 4.91 -4.83 -14.85
CA ARG A 19 5.03 -4.50 -13.43
C ARG A 19 4.66 -3.04 -13.24
N LYS A 20 3.85 -2.75 -12.21
CA LYS A 20 3.73 -1.39 -11.69
C LYS A 20 4.75 -1.21 -10.58
N SER A 21 5.70 -0.31 -10.81
CA SER A 21 6.68 0.09 -9.80
C SER A 21 6.84 1.61 -9.84
N GLY A 22 7.14 2.18 -8.67
CA GLY A 22 7.28 3.63 -8.53
C GLY A 22 8.10 3.99 -7.29
N TRP A 23 8.31 5.29 -7.11
CA TRP A 23 8.97 5.83 -5.93
C TRP A 23 8.30 7.12 -5.47
N VAL A 24 8.36 7.38 -4.17
CA VAL A 24 7.91 8.63 -3.53
C VAL A 24 8.98 9.11 -2.56
N ARG A 25 9.07 10.43 -2.40
CA ARG A 25 10.00 11.05 -1.45
C ARG A 25 9.51 10.84 -0.02
N THR A 26 10.44 10.59 0.90
CA THR A 26 10.12 10.44 2.32
C THR A 26 10.48 11.71 3.10
N LEU A 27 10.05 11.78 4.36
CA LEU A 27 10.39 12.89 5.28
C LEU A 27 11.89 12.96 5.61
N ALA A 28 12.61 11.84 5.50
CA ALA A 28 14.06 11.83 5.63
C ALA A 28 14.72 12.53 4.42
N ALA A 29 15.66 13.44 4.68
CA ALA A 29 16.30 14.32 3.68
C ALA A 29 16.93 13.61 2.46
N THR A 30 17.14 12.30 2.51
CA THR A 30 17.67 11.48 1.40
C THR A 30 16.86 10.20 1.14
N GLY A 31 15.74 9.98 1.84
CA GLY A 31 15.00 8.73 1.74
C GLY A 31 14.07 8.71 0.52
N ARG A 32 14.06 7.57 -0.19
CA ARG A 32 13.08 7.25 -1.22
C ARG A 32 12.37 5.97 -0.83
N LEU A 33 11.05 5.99 -0.88
CA LEU A 33 10.23 4.80 -0.73
C LEU A 33 9.99 4.24 -2.12
N SER A 34 10.57 3.08 -2.45
CA SER A 34 10.22 2.36 -3.69
C SER A 34 9.13 1.35 -3.38
N VAL A 35 8.11 1.30 -4.22
CA VAL A 35 7.02 0.31 -4.14
C VAL A 35 7.02 -0.51 -5.42
N SER A 36 6.96 -1.82 -5.25
CA SER A 36 6.86 -2.78 -6.34
C SER A 36 5.82 -3.85 -6.03
N GLU A 37 5.05 -4.23 -7.06
CA GLU A 37 4.21 -5.42 -7.00
C GLU A 37 5.06 -6.69 -7.16
N GLY A 38 4.93 -7.62 -6.21
CA GLY A 38 5.43 -8.99 -6.30
C GLY A 38 4.30 -9.96 -6.62
N ARG A 39 4.57 -10.99 -7.41
CA ARG A 39 3.57 -12.03 -7.71
C ARG A 39 4.11 -13.42 -7.39
N ILE A 40 3.22 -14.22 -6.80
CA ILE A 40 3.44 -15.65 -6.59
C ILE A 40 2.31 -16.42 -7.28
N ALA A 41 2.69 -17.44 -8.03
CA ALA A 41 1.80 -18.39 -8.68
C ALA A 41 2.17 -19.82 -8.28
N VAL A 42 1.16 -20.68 -8.18
CA VAL A 42 1.35 -22.12 -7.96
C VAL A 42 0.52 -22.87 -8.98
N ALA A 43 1.12 -23.89 -9.56
CA ALA A 43 0.43 -24.85 -10.40
C ALA A 43 0.61 -26.25 -9.83
N VAL A 44 -0.41 -27.08 -9.99
CA VAL A 44 -0.34 -28.51 -9.73
C VAL A 44 -0.69 -29.26 -11.02
N ARG A 45 0.09 -30.29 -11.31
CA ARG A 45 -0.25 -31.33 -12.28
C ARG A 45 -0.36 -32.63 -11.53
N THR A 46 -1.52 -33.26 -11.53
CA THR A 46 -1.76 -34.53 -10.81
C THR A 46 -2.49 -35.52 -11.71
N THR A 47 -2.17 -36.81 -11.59
CA THR A 47 -3.03 -37.87 -12.12
C THR A 47 -4.29 -37.96 -11.26
N CYS A 48 -5.39 -38.41 -11.86
CA CYS A 48 -6.71 -38.51 -11.22
C CYS A 48 -7.36 -39.89 -11.40
N ASP A 49 -6.76 -40.73 -12.25
CA ASP A 49 -7.15 -42.08 -12.63
C ASP A 49 -6.43 -43.17 -11.80
N LEU A 50 -5.43 -42.79 -11.00
CA LEU A 50 -4.64 -43.70 -10.17
C LEU A 50 -5.04 -43.58 -8.70
N ASP A 51 -5.15 -44.73 -8.02
CA ASP A 51 -5.33 -44.77 -6.56
C ASP A 51 -4.11 -44.17 -5.83
N LEU A 52 -2.92 -44.27 -6.43
CA LEU A 52 -1.72 -43.56 -5.95
C LEU A 52 -1.35 -42.48 -6.96
N PRO A 53 -1.83 -41.23 -6.78
CA PRO A 53 -1.63 -40.19 -7.75
C PRO A 53 -0.18 -39.73 -7.78
N VAL A 54 0.36 -39.59 -8.98
CA VAL A 54 1.64 -38.93 -9.21
C VAL A 54 1.35 -37.46 -9.51
N PHE A 55 2.02 -36.56 -8.80
CA PHE A 55 1.83 -35.13 -8.99
C PHE A 55 3.14 -34.35 -8.97
N SER A 56 3.11 -33.21 -9.64
CA SER A 56 4.16 -32.20 -9.64
C SER A 56 3.57 -30.86 -9.22
N LEU A 57 4.23 -30.20 -8.27
CA LEU A 57 3.91 -28.86 -7.80
C LEU A 57 4.99 -27.91 -8.29
N VAL A 58 4.56 -26.84 -8.94
CA VAL A 58 5.44 -25.77 -9.41
C VAL A 58 5.01 -24.48 -8.73
N SER A 59 5.94 -23.84 -8.02
CA SER A 59 5.74 -22.51 -7.48
C SER A 59 6.65 -21.54 -8.25
N LEU A 60 6.04 -20.50 -8.80
CA LEU A 60 6.71 -19.43 -9.51
C LEU A 60 6.63 -18.17 -8.65
N ALA A 61 7.76 -17.54 -8.45
CA ALA A 61 7.87 -16.27 -7.76
C ALA A 61 8.82 -15.36 -8.53
N ASP A 62 8.57 -14.06 -8.44
CA ASP A 62 9.39 -13.09 -9.14
C ASP A 62 10.85 -13.12 -8.64
N ASN A 63 11.78 -13.28 -9.58
CA ASN A 63 13.21 -13.53 -9.34
C ASN A 63 13.99 -12.31 -8.79
N GLY A 64 13.31 -11.20 -8.51
CA GLY A 64 13.91 -9.90 -8.18
C GLY A 64 13.72 -9.40 -6.74
N GLY A 65 12.94 -10.09 -5.90
CA GLY A 65 12.48 -9.58 -4.61
C GLY A 65 12.86 -10.41 -3.37
N GLN A 66 12.69 -9.81 -2.19
CA GLN A 66 12.67 -10.46 -0.87
C GLN A 66 11.80 -11.74 -0.87
N ASP A 67 10.74 -11.77 -1.69
CA ASP A 67 9.81 -12.90 -1.83
C ASP A 67 10.49 -14.22 -2.22
N TYR A 68 11.45 -14.23 -3.15
CA TYR A 68 12.19 -15.45 -3.50
C TYR A 68 13.01 -15.97 -2.31
N ARG A 69 13.59 -15.05 -1.52
CA ARG A 69 14.31 -15.40 -0.28
C ARG A 69 13.36 -15.92 0.79
N LEU A 70 12.20 -15.29 0.98
CA LEU A 70 11.18 -15.73 1.93
C LEU A 70 10.64 -17.12 1.56
N ILE A 71 10.42 -17.38 0.26
CA ILE A 71 9.95 -18.67 -0.23
C ILE A 71 10.98 -19.78 0.00
N ASN A 72 12.26 -19.50 -0.30
CA ASN A 72 13.34 -20.45 -0.05
C ASN A 72 13.62 -20.64 1.44
N ALA A 73 13.59 -19.57 2.23
CA ALA A 73 13.82 -19.61 3.68
C ALA A 73 12.75 -20.43 4.40
N LYS A 74 11.48 -20.36 3.96
CA LYS A 74 10.40 -21.19 4.50
C LYS A 74 10.34 -22.61 3.93
N GLY A 75 11.35 -23.05 3.18
CA GLY A 75 11.44 -24.43 2.71
C GLY A 75 10.31 -24.83 1.74
N LEU A 76 9.68 -23.86 1.06
CA LEU A 76 8.54 -24.10 0.17
C LEU A 76 8.91 -24.87 -1.12
N GLY A 77 10.15 -25.31 -1.28
CA GLY A 77 10.57 -26.26 -2.32
C GLY A 77 10.24 -27.73 -1.99
N LYS A 78 9.87 -28.04 -0.74
CA LYS A 78 9.55 -29.41 -0.30
C LYS A 78 8.07 -29.54 0.09
N LEU A 79 7.51 -30.74 -0.04
CA LEU A 79 6.28 -31.08 0.67
C LEU A 79 6.65 -31.22 2.15
N GLY A 80 5.96 -30.49 3.00
CA GLY A 80 6.26 -30.43 4.43
C GLY A 80 6.26 -31.77 5.15
N SER A 81 6.70 -31.79 6.40
CA SER A 81 6.67 -32.98 7.26
C SER A 81 5.23 -33.40 7.61
N ALA A 82 5.03 -34.66 8.05
CA ALA A 82 3.70 -35.15 8.42
C ALA A 82 3.04 -34.32 9.55
N ASP A 83 3.85 -33.74 10.44
CA ASP A 83 3.37 -32.88 11.52
C ASP A 83 2.89 -31.53 10.98
N GLU A 84 3.60 -30.94 10.01
CA GLU A 84 3.18 -29.68 9.36
C GLU A 84 1.83 -29.83 8.63
N TRP A 85 1.58 -30.99 8.01
CA TRP A 85 0.27 -31.29 7.40
C TRP A 85 -0.85 -31.37 8.43
N ARG A 86 -0.54 -31.98 9.60
CA ARG A 86 -1.49 -32.09 10.71
C ARG A 86 -1.81 -30.72 11.31
N GLU A 87 -0.79 -29.90 11.54
CA GLU A 87 -0.95 -28.51 12.00
C GLU A 87 -1.72 -27.65 11.00
N ALA A 88 -1.51 -27.89 9.71
CA ALA A 88 -2.28 -27.25 8.65
C ALA A 88 -3.74 -27.72 8.59
N GLY A 89 -4.11 -28.79 9.30
CA GLY A 89 -5.44 -29.39 9.23
C GLY A 89 -5.75 -29.97 7.85
N ILE A 90 -4.73 -30.31 7.05
CA ILE A 90 -4.89 -30.82 5.69
C ILE A 90 -4.58 -32.32 5.68
N ARG A 91 -5.50 -33.10 5.12
CA ARG A 91 -5.43 -34.56 5.06
C ARG A 91 -5.24 -35.01 3.62
N PRO A 92 -4.24 -35.86 3.31
CA PRO A 92 -4.16 -36.48 2.00
C PRO A 92 -5.36 -37.41 1.79
N ALA A 93 -5.91 -37.39 0.58
CA ALA A 93 -6.98 -38.30 0.16
C ALA A 93 -6.49 -39.09 -1.06
N ILE A 94 -6.61 -40.42 -1.02
CA ILE A 94 -6.06 -41.41 -1.97
C ILE A 94 -5.90 -40.84 -3.40
N ARG A 95 -7.00 -40.74 -4.18
CA ARG A 95 -6.98 -40.24 -5.58
C ARG A 95 -6.74 -38.73 -5.73
N SER A 96 -6.96 -37.93 -4.68
CA SER A 96 -6.85 -36.46 -4.70
C SER A 96 -5.69 -35.92 -3.85
N THR A 97 -4.67 -36.74 -3.62
CA THR A 97 -3.51 -36.36 -2.79
C THR A 97 -2.77 -35.19 -3.42
N GLY A 98 -2.67 -35.12 -4.76
CA GLY A 98 -2.09 -33.97 -5.47
C GLY A 98 -2.86 -32.67 -5.21
N ILE A 99 -4.20 -32.71 -5.17
CA ILE A 99 -5.04 -31.55 -4.82
C ILE A 99 -4.86 -31.16 -3.36
N SER A 100 -4.75 -32.14 -2.46
CA SER A 100 -4.46 -31.89 -1.04
C SER A 100 -3.09 -31.24 -0.84
N ALA A 101 -2.08 -31.69 -1.60
CA ALA A 101 -0.75 -31.09 -1.62
C ALA A 101 -0.75 -29.66 -2.19
N PHE A 102 -1.58 -29.41 -3.19
CA PHE A 102 -1.79 -28.07 -3.70
C PHE A 102 -2.44 -27.15 -2.66
N ALA A 103 -3.50 -27.59 -1.98
CA ALA A 103 -4.12 -26.86 -0.88
C ALA A 103 -3.09 -26.55 0.24
N PHE A 104 -2.26 -27.52 0.60
CA PHE A 104 -1.18 -27.34 1.56
C PHE A 104 -0.18 -26.28 1.13
N ARG A 105 0.25 -26.30 -0.14
CA ARG A 105 1.14 -25.30 -0.71
C ARG A 105 0.52 -23.90 -0.68
N ILE A 106 -0.74 -23.77 -1.09
CA ILE A 106 -1.46 -22.49 -1.07
C ILE A 106 -1.55 -21.93 0.36
N ARG A 107 -1.92 -22.77 1.33
CA ARG A 107 -1.98 -22.37 2.75
C ARG A 107 -0.63 -21.85 3.26
N ALA A 108 0.46 -22.52 2.91
CA ALA A 108 1.79 -22.10 3.33
C ALA A 108 2.19 -20.74 2.70
N LEU A 109 1.80 -20.50 1.43
CA LEU A 109 2.05 -19.23 0.74
C LEU A 109 1.26 -18.06 1.28
N TRP A 110 0.05 -18.27 1.82
CA TRP A 110 -0.68 -17.22 2.53
C TRP A 110 0.12 -16.63 3.69
N SER A 111 0.98 -17.44 4.32
CA SER A 111 1.85 -16.95 5.40
C SER A 111 3.01 -16.10 4.88
N VAL A 112 3.56 -16.40 3.70
CA VAL A 112 4.56 -15.54 3.03
C VAL A 112 3.91 -14.23 2.59
N TRP A 113 2.70 -14.33 2.03
CA TRP A 113 1.96 -13.18 1.58
C TRP A 113 1.63 -12.21 2.70
N ALA A 114 1.16 -12.73 3.83
CA ALA A 114 0.85 -11.89 4.98
C ALA A 114 2.10 -11.21 5.55
N GLU A 115 3.24 -11.87 5.49
CA GLU A 115 4.53 -11.31 5.91
C GLU A 115 4.98 -10.16 4.99
N GLY A 116 4.89 -10.31 3.66
CA GLY A 116 5.21 -9.22 2.73
C GLY A 116 4.34 -7.97 2.94
N TRP A 117 3.06 -8.16 3.26
CA TRP A 117 2.18 -7.05 3.65
C TRP A 117 2.56 -6.45 5.00
N LYS A 118 2.91 -7.27 6.01
CA LYS A 118 3.38 -6.78 7.31
C LYS A 118 4.64 -5.94 7.16
N GLU A 119 5.63 -6.39 6.38
CA GLU A 119 6.85 -5.63 6.10
C GLU A 119 6.54 -4.29 5.43
N THR A 120 5.59 -4.26 4.50
CA THR A 120 5.15 -3.01 3.85
C THR A 120 4.50 -2.06 4.85
N LEU A 121 3.64 -2.55 5.74
CA LEU A 121 3.03 -1.73 6.79
C LEU A 121 4.06 -1.25 7.83
N ASP A 122 5.01 -2.10 8.20
CA ASP A 122 6.14 -1.73 9.08
C ASP A 122 7.01 -0.64 8.43
N CYS A 123 7.14 -0.66 7.09
CA CYS A 123 7.82 0.40 6.37
C CYS A 123 7.07 1.72 6.48
N PHE A 124 5.74 1.73 6.31
CA PHE A 124 4.94 2.94 6.49
C PHE A 124 5.02 3.47 7.91
N ASP A 125 4.99 2.60 8.92
CA ASP A 125 5.15 2.99 10.32
C ASP A 125 6.44 3.75 10.53
N LYS A 126 7.56 3.24 10.01
CA LYS A 126 8.86 3.93 10.09
C LYS A 126 8.89 5.27 9.35
N GLN A 127 8.11 5.44 8.28
CA GLN A 127 8.05 6.71 7.55
C GLN A 127 7.14 7.75 8.22
N LEU A 128 6.15 7.29 8.97
CA LEU A 128 5.16 8.11 9.67
C LEU A 128 5.51 8.35 11.14
N GLU A 129 6.49 7.62 11.67
CA GLU A 129 6.93 7.72 13.06
C GLU A 129 7.47 9.13 13.35
N VAL A 130 6.72 9.86 14.18
CA VAL A 130 7.17 11.13 14.75
C VAL A 130 7.90 10.81 16.06
N GLN A 131 9.20 11.06 16.12
CA GLN A 131 9.94 10.85 17.36
C GLN A 131 9.69 12.00 18.34
N VAL A 132 9.77 11.71 19.63
CA VAL A 132 9.64 12.73 20.68
C VAL A 132 10.67 13.86 20.48
N THR A 133 11.88 13.51 20.03
CA THR A 133 12.92 14.47 19.67
C THR A 133 12.49 15.46 18.58
N ASP A 134 11.65 15.02 17.65
CA ASP A 134 11.14 15.84 16.55
C ASP A 134 10.13 16.88 17.06
N ILE A 135 9.39 16.55 18.12
CA ILE A 135 8.44 17.46 18.79
C ILE A 135 9.18 18.51 19.62
N LEU A 136 10.25 18.10 20.31
CA LEU A 136 10.98 18.96 21.25
C LEU A 136 11.75 20.09 20.54
N THR A 137 12.17 19.88 19.29
CA THR A 137 12.90 20.90 18.52
C THR A 137 11.93 21.79 17.72
N ARG A 138 12.04 23.12 17.87
CA ARG A 138 11.13 24.07 17.20
C ARG A 138 11.15 23.92 15.67
N ARG A 139 12.33 23.70 15.08
CA ARG A 139 12.50 23.57 13.63
C ARG A 139 11.76 22.35 13.08
N THR A 140 12.00 21.18 13.63
CA THR A 140 11.33 19.92 13.22
C THR A 140 9.84 19.97 13.53
N ARG A 141 9.43 20.52 14.68
CA ARG A 141 8.01 20.73 14.99
C ARG A 141 7.29 21.59 13.94
N LEU A 142 7.94 22.65 13.46
CA LEU A 142 7.39 23.45 12.37
C LEU A 142 7.33 22.68 11.04
N GLN A 143 8.31 21.81 10.75
CA GLN A 143 8.29 20.95 9.56
C GLN A 143 7.24 19.83 9.63
N LEU A 144 6.81 19.45 10.84
CA LEU A 144 5.69 18.52 11.06
C LEU A 144 4.33 19.20 10.93
N MET A 145 4.24 20.49 11.26
CA MET A 145 2.98 21.27 11.24
C MET A 145 2.72 21.95 9.91
N TYR A 146 3.77 22.36 9.21
CA TYR A 146 3.68 23.13 7.97
C TYR A 146 4.41 22.39 6.87
N ASP A 147 3.73 22.27 5.74
CA ASP A 147 4.35 21.70 4.55
C ASP A 147 5.38 22.67 3.95
N ASP A 148 6.34 22.10 3.22
CA ASP A 148 7.29 22.90 2.46
C ASP A 148 6.63 23.44 1.17
N SER A 149 7.34 24.31 0.43
CA SER A 149 6.81 24.85 -0.83
C SER A 149 6.59 23.77 -1.91
N ASN A 150 7.11 22.56 -1.72
CA ASN A 150 6.97 21.45 -2.64
C ASN A 150 5.87 20.46 -2.20
N LEU A 151 5.19 20.73 -1.09
CA LEU A 151 4.15 19.90 -0.52
C LEU A 151 4.60 18.45 -0.22
N ALA A 152 5.87 18.26 0.16
CA ALA A 152 6.47 16.94 0.29
C ALA A 152 5.77 16.08 1.36
N VAL A 153 5.31 16.67 2.46
CA VAL A 153 4.63 15.93 3.54
C VAL A 153 3.21 15.54 3.10
N SER A 154 2.48 16.47 2.47
CA SER A 154 1.16 16.19 1.91
C SER A 154 1.20 15.15 0.80
N GLU A 155 2.22 15.17 -0.07
CA GLU A 155 2.43 14.17 -1.11
C GLU A 155 2.63 12.77 -0.49
N LEU A 156 3.45 12.66 0.55
CA LEU A 156 3.69 11.40 1.26
C LEU A 156 2.40 10.86 1.91
N TYR A 157 1.66 11.70 2.63
CA TYR A 157 0.41 11.28 3.26
C TYR A 157 -0.65 10.90 2.24
N PHE A 158 -0.75 11.64 1.14
CA PHE A 158 -1.62 11.28 0.03
C PHE A 158 -1.22 9.92 -0.54
N PHE A 159 0.06 9.72 -0.83
CA PHE A 159 0.59 8.47 -1.38
C PHE A 159 0.28 7.27 -0.47
N ILE A 160 0.65 7.34 0.82
CA ILE A 160 0.41 6.25 1.77
C ILE A 160 -1.09 6.01 1.93
N SER A 161 -1.91 7.06 2.01
CA SER A 161 -3.36 6.93 2.11
C SER A 161 -3.96 6.20 0.90
N GLN A 162 -3.55 6.56 -0.32
CA GLN A 162 -4.00 5.87 -1.54
C GLN A 162 -3.52 4.42 -1.56
N LEU A 163 -2.27 4.17 -1.16
CA LEU A 163 -1.68 2.84 -1.15
C LEU A 163 -2.38 1.91 -0.15
N LEU A 164 -2.69 2.40 1.05
CA LEU A 164 -3.49 1.67 2.06
C LEU A 164 -4.90 1.35 1.54
N ARG A 165 -5.52 2.29 0.81
CA ARG A 165 -6.81 2.04 0.16
C ARG A 165 -6.71 0.90 -0.86
N PHE A 166 -5.73 0.95 -1.77
CA PHE A 166 -5.52 -0.12 -2.75
C PHE A 166 -5.19 -1.45 -2.07
N ALA A 167 -4.35 -1.44 -1.02
CA ALA A 167 -4.03 -2.63 -0.25
C ALA A 167 -5.28 -3.29 0.34
N SER A 168 -6.19 -2.52 0.95
CA SER A 168 -7.43 -3.06 1.51
C SER A 168 -8.33 -3.72 0.46
N VAL A 169 -8.38 -3.15 -0.75
CA VAL A 169 -9.15 -3.71 -1.87
C VAL A 169 -8.49 -5.00 -2.36
N TRP A 170 -7.20 -4.98 -2.64
CA TRP A 170 -6.49 -6.14 -3.16
C TRP A 170 -6.46 -7.32 -2.18
N ILE A 171 -6.39 -7.04 -0.88
CA ILE A 171 -6.48 -8.07 0.16
C ILE A 171 -7.85 -8.75 0.11
N ARG A 172 -8.94 -7.99 0.06
CA ARG A 172 -10.30 -8.54 -0.04
C ARG A 172 -10.52 -9.31 -1.34
N GLU A 173 -10.13 -8.72 -2.47
CA GLU A 173 -10.17 -9.40 -3.79
C GLU A 173 -9.41 -10.73 -3.74
N SER A 174 -8.24 -10.78 -3.10
CA SER A 174 -7.46 -12.01 -2.99
C SER A 174 -8.13 -13.09 -2.12
N VAL A 175 -8.97 -12.70 -1.16
CA VAL A 175 -9.81 -13.60 -0.36
C VAL A 175 -10.96 -14.15 -1.19
N ASP A 176 -11.69 -13.26 -1.86
CA ASP A 176 -12.83 -13.61 -2.70
C ASP A 176 -12.38 -14.51 -3.87
N ASP A 177 -11.27 -14.18 -4.53
CA ASP A 177 -10.67 -14.96 -5.62
C ASP A 177 -10.38 -16.41 -5.20
N LEU A 178 -9.91 -16.65 -3.97
CA LEU A 178 -9.66 -18.02 -3.50
C LEU A 178 -10.98 -18.76 -3.27
N HIS A 179 -11.99 -18.09 -2.72
CA HIS A 179 -13.29 -18.68 -2.49
C HIS A 179 -13.93 -19.12 -3.81
N ASP A 180 -13.97 -18.22 -4.79
CA ASP A 180 -14.50 -18.49 -6.13
C ASP A 180 -13.73 -19.62 -6.81
N PHE A 181 -12.41 -19.63 -6.70
CA PHE A 181 -11.58 -20.70 -7.22
C PHE A 181 -11.89 -22.06 -6.59
N VAL A 182 -12.09 -22.13 -5.27
CA VAL A 182 -12.45 -23.37 -4.56
C VAL A 182 -13.83 -23.87 -5.00
N LEU A 183 -14.80 -22.97 -5.17
CA LEU A 183 -16.14 -23.32 -5.68
C LEU A 183 -16.06 -23.90 -7.10
N GLN A 184 -15.28 -23.27 -7.99
CA GLN A 184 -15.06 -23.77 -9.35
C GLN A 184 -14.38 -25.14 -9.35
N LEU A 185 -13.34 -25.32 -8.53
CA LEU A 185 -12.67 -26.62 -8.39
C LEU A 185 -13.63 -27.70 -7.89
N GLN A 186 -14.48 -27.37 -6.91
CA GLN A 186 -15.46 -28.31 -6.38
C GLN A 186 -16.47 -28.72 -7.46
N ASP A 187 -17.01 -27.75 -8.20
CA ASP A 187 -17.99 -27.99 -9.25
C ASP A 187 -17.41 -28.87 -10.37
N GLN A 188 -16.20 -28.53 -10.85
CA GLN A 188 -15.55 -29.22 -11.97
C GLN A 188 -15.10 -30.66 -11.65
N HIS A 189 -14.76 -30.95 -10.39
CA HIS A 189 -14.03 -32.17 -10.04
C HIS A 189 -14.64 -33.01 -8.91
N PHE A 190 -15.56 -32.44 -8.14
CA PHE A 190 -16.15 -33.06 -6.95
C PHE A 190 -17.69 -32.94 -6.89
N SER A 191 -18.35 -32.42 -7.95
CA SER A 191 -19.81 -32.38 -8.05
C SER A 191 -20.39 -33.75 -8.45
N PRO A 192 -21.46 -34.23 -7.78
CA PRO A 192 -22.10 -35.50 -8.14
C PRO A 192 -22.96 -35.44 -9.42
N ALA A 193 -23.18 -34.24 -9.98
CA ALA A 193 -24.20 -34.00 -10.99
C ALA A 193 -23.63 -33.96 -12.43
N GLU A 194 -24.26 -34.78 -13.27
CA GLU A 194 -24.15 -34.90 -14.72
C GLU A 194 -22.78 -35.31 -15.28
N LYS A 195 -22.72 -36.61 -15.64
CA LYS A 195 -21.75 -37.20 -16.58
C LYS A 195 -21.91 -36.56 -17.96
N THR A 196 -21.59 -35.28 -18.10
CA THR A 196 -21.59 -34.59 -19.38
C THR A 196 -20.23 -34.86 -20.03
N HIS A 197 -20.20 -35.97 -20.78
CA HIS A 197 -19.29 -36.28 -21.89
C HIS A 197 -17.77 -36.47 -21.66
N SER A 198 -17.24 -36.45 -20.44
CA SER A 198 -15.83 -36.84 -20.22
C SER A 198 -15.69 -38.13 -19.40
N PRO A 199 -15.36 -39.29 -20.00
CA PRO A 199 -15.38 -40.58 -19.31
C PRO A 199 -14.23 -40.83 -18.32
N HIS A 200 -13.22 -39.96 -18.19
CA HIS A 200 -11.88 -40.42 -17.74
C HIS A 200 -11.13 -39.60 -16.69
N ALA A 201 -11.75 -38.70 -15.92
CA ALA A 201 -11.01 -37.96 -14.88
C ALA A 201 -11.87 -37.55 -13.69
N SER A 202 -12.27 -38.50 -12.85
CA SER A 202 -12.91 -38.19 -11.57
C SER A 202 -11.93 -38.43 -10.43
N PHE A 203 -11.69 -37.41 -9.60
CA PHE A 203 -10.95 -37.55 -8.34
C PHE A 203 -11.72 -38.36 -7.29
N LEU A 204 -12.96 -38.72 -7.59
CA LEU A 204 -13.82 -39.47 -6.70
C LEU A 204 -13.55 -40.98 -6.84
N PRO A 205 -13.51 -41.72 -5.72
CA PRO A 205 -13.50 -43.18 -5.74
C PRO A 205 -14.75 -43.79 -6.40
N ASP A 206 -14.71 -45.09 -6.67
CA ASP A 206 -15.81 -45.76 -7.38
C ASP A 206 -17.02 -46.05 -6.47
N SER A 207 -16.80 -46.21 -5.16
CA SER A 207 -17.88 -46.51 -4.20
C SER A 207 -18.54 -45.23 -3.64
N PRO A 208 -19.88 -45.16 -3.53
CA PRO A 208 -20.58 -43.95 -3.12
C PRO A 208 -20.21 -43.46 -1.71
N GLU A 209 -19.86 -44.37 -0.79
CA GLU A 209 -19.37 -44.03 0.54
C GLU A 209 -17.99 -43.35 0.48
N ALA A 210 -17.08 -43.90 -0.32
CA ALA A 210 -15.76 -43.33 -0.50
C ALA A 210 -15.81 -42.00 -1.29
N GLN A 211 -16.78 -41.82 -2.20
CA GLN A 211 -17.05 -40.53 -2.84
C GLN A 211 -17.43 -39.46 -1.81
N ARG A 212 -18.40 -39.75 -0.93
CA ARG A 212 -18.80 -38.82 0.14
C ARG A 212 -17.63 -38.48 1.05
N ALA A 213 -16.83 -39.47 1.43
CA ALA A 213 -15.64 -39.25 2.25
C ALA A 213 -14.60 -38.37 1.53
N ALA A 214 -14.36 -38.59 0.23
CA ALA A 214 -13.42 -37.78 -0.55
C ALA A 214 -13.88 -36.32 -0.71
N ILE A 215 -15.17 -36.09 -0.96
CA ILE A 215 -15.76 -34.75 -1.03
C ILE A 215 -15.63 -34.05 0.33
N GLU A 216 -15.90 -34.76 1.43
CA GLU A 216 -15.80 -34.19 2.77
C GLU A 216 -14.35 -33.83 3.12
N VAL A 217 -13.37 -34.69 2.77
CA VAL A 217 -11.95 -34.37 2.97
C VAL A 217 -11.52 -33.17 2.14
N PHE A 218 -11.95 -33.08 0.88
CA PHE A 218 -11.71 -31.91 0.04
C PHE A 218 -12.25 -30.64 0.70
N ARG A 219 -13.51 -30.67 1.15
CA ARG A 219 -14.18 -29.54 1.80
C ARG A 219 -13.47 -29.12 3.07
N GLN A 220 -13.09 -30.08 3.93
CA GLN A 220 -12.36 -29.80 5.17
C GLN A 220 -10.98 -29.19 4.90
N ASN A 221 -10.23 -29.72 3.94
CA ASN A 221 -8.92 -29.21 3.57
C ASN A 221 -9.01 -27.75 3.10
N TRP A 222 -9.90 -27.45 2.15
CA TRP A 222 -10.05 -26.09 1.64
C TRP A 222 -10.68 -25.13 2.64
N GLN A 223 -11.57 -25.61 3.51
CA GLN A 223 -12.06 -24.81 4.64
C GLN A 223 -10.91 -24.41 5.56
N SER A 224 -9.95 -25.30 5.82
CA SER A 224 -8.74 -24.96 6.60
C SER A 224 -7.91 -23.89 5.91
N VAL A 225 -7.72 -23.99 4.58
CA VAL A 225 -6.99 -22.96 3.80
C VAL A 225 -7.71 -21.62 3.87
N MET A 226 -9.01 -21.58 3.59
CA MET A 226 -9.82 -20.35 3.58
C MET A 226 -9.88 -19.72 4.97
N SER A 227 -10.05 -20.51 6.03
CA SER A 227 -10.10 -19.99 7.40
C SER A 227 -8.74 -19.42 7.83
N HIS A 228 -7.64 -20.07 7.44
CA HIS A 228 -6.28 -19.57 7.69
C HIS A 228 -6.02 -18.26 6.94
N GLN A 229 -6.40 -18.21 5.67
CA GLN A 229 -6.31 -17.01 4.85
C GLN A 229 -7.13 -15.86 5.43
N GLN A 230 -8.41 -16.11 5.76
CA GLN A 230 -9.33 -15.10 6.29
C GLN A 230 -8.74 -14.46 7.54
N LYS A 231 -8.25 -15.28 8.48
CA LYS A 231 -7.61 -14.79 9.70
C LYS A 231 -6.42 -13.86 9.41
N LEU A 232 -5.56 -14.24 8.46
CA LEU A 232 -4.41 -13.41 8.07
C LEU A 232 -4.87 -12.11 7.38
N ALA A 233 -5.93 -12.17 6.57
CA ALA A 233 -6.49 -11.01 5.90
C ALA A 233 -7.14 -10.04 6.90
N ASP A 234 -7.91 -10.55 7.86
CA ASP A 234 -8.55 -9.75 8.92
C ASP A 234 -7.51 -9.00 9.75
N ASP A 235 -6.46 -9.69 10.21
CA ASP A 235 -5.34 -9.07 10.95
C ASP A 235 -4.70 -7.91 10.15
N LEU A 236 -4.54 -8.07 8.84
CA LEU A 236 -3.99 -7.05 7.96
C LEU A 236 -4.96 -5.89 7.72
N LEU A 237 -6.24 -6.19 7.48
CA LEU A 237 -7.29 -5.20 7.21
C LEU A 237 -7.53 -4.33 8.45
N ASP A 238 -7.54 -4.91 9.64
CA ASP A 238 -7.65 -4.17 10.90
C ASP A 238 -6.47 -3.21 11.09
N ARG A 239 -5.25 -3.68 10.78
CA ARG A 239 -4.06 -2.82 10.83
C ARG A 239 -4.11 -1.71 9.79
N ILE A 240 -4.55 -2.00 8.56
CA ILE A 240 -4.71 -1.01 7.50
C ILE A 240 -5.75 0.04 7.88
N ALA A 241 -6.89 -0.36 8.46
CA ALA A 241 -7.95 0.56 8.88
C ALA A 241 -7.44 1.55 9.93
N LYS A 242 -6.74 1.06 10.97
CA LYS A 242 -6.09 1.91 11.98
C LYS A 242 -5.09 2.88 11.33
N LYS A 243 -4.26 2.40 10.41
CA LYS A 243 -3.28 3.23 9.71
C LYS A 243 -3.91 4.27 8.80
N GLN A 244 -5.04 3.96 8.17
CA GLN A 244 -5.80 4.93 7.38
C GLN A 244 -6.34 6.07 8.25
N GLU A 245 -6.85 5.76 9.45
CA GLU A 245 -7.30 6.77 10.40
C GLU A 245 -6.14 7.65 10.88
N GLU A 246 -5.01 7.05 11.26
CA GLU A 246 -3.80 7.77 11.66
C GLU A 246 -3.31 8.73 10.55
N VAL A 247 -3.14 8.23 9.33
CA VAL A 247 -2.69 9.05 8.19
C VAL A 247 -3.71 10.15 7.86
N SER A 248 -5.01 9.86 7.96
CA SER A 248 -6.05 10.85 7.73
C SER A 248 -6.02 11.97 8.78
N SER A 249 -5.82 11.62 10.06
CA SER A 249 -5.68 12.58 11.15
C SER A 249 -4.44 13.47 10.96
N LEU A 250 -3.30 12.87 10.62
CA LEU A 250 -2.05 13.60 10.35
C LEU A 250 -2.20 14.58 9.17
N ARG A 251 -2.82 14.13 8.07
CA ARG A 251 -3.09 14.97 6.90
C ARG A 251 -3.99 16.16 7.24
N GLU A 252 -5.08 15.91 7.97
CA GLU A 252 -6.02 16.96 8.37
C GLU A 252 -5.35 17.98 9.31
N GLY A 253 -4.51 17.51 10.22
CA GLY A 253 -3.72 18.37 11.11
C GLY A 253 -2.81 19.34 10.34
N ILE A 254 -2.12 18.86 9.30
CA ILE A 254 -1.26 19.71 8.46
C ILE A 254 -2.08 20.72 7.65
N PHE A 255 -3.20 20.32 7.06
CA PHE A 255 -4.03 21.26 6.29
C PHE A 255 -4.66 22.33 7.18
N THR A 256 -5.12 21.94 8.38
CA THR A 256 -5.65 22.89 9.36
C THR A 256 -4.56 23.88 9.80
N ALA A 257 -3.37 23.40 10.17
CA ALA A 257 -2.27 24.25 10.57
C ALA A 257 -1.84 25.19 9.43
N THR A 258 -1.73 24.67 8.22
CA THR A 258 -1.37 25.45 7.02
C THR A 258 -2.38 26.54 6.74
N ALA A 259 -3.68 26.24 6.79
CA ALA A 259 -4.76 27.22 6.63
C ALA A 259 -4.71 28.33 7.69
N VAL A 260 -4.42 27.98 8.96
CA VAL A 260 -4.24 28.97 10.05
C VAL A 260 -3.01 29.87 9.79
N SER A 261 -1.91 29.29 9.30
CA SER A 261 -0.71 30.06 8.93
C SER A 261 -1.00 31.01 7.77
N GLU A 262 -1.69 30.56 6.73
CA GLU A 262 -2.09 31.40 5.59
C GLU A 262 -3.03 32.54 6.00
N ALA A 263 -4.00 32.26 6.88
CA ALA A 263 -4.88 33.27 7.44
C ALA A 263 -4.08 34.30 8.26
N THR A 264 -3.09 33.86 9.03
CA THR A 264 -2.22 34.75 9.82
C THR A 264 -1.34 35.63 8.93
N LYS A 265 -0.73 35.06 7.88
CA LYS A 265 0.04 35.81 6.87
C LYS A 265 -0.85 36.83 6.17
N SER A 266 -2.07 36.45 5.79
CA SER A 266 -3.04 37.36 5.18
C SER A 266 -3.42 38.51 6.10
N LYS A 267 -3.62 38.26 7.40
CA LYS A 267 -3.87 39.32 8.39
C LYS A 267 -2.69 40.28 8.51
N GLN A 268 -1.46 39.78 8.52
CA GLN A 268 -0.26 40.63 8.54
C GLN A 268 -0.15 41.48 7.27
N LEU A 269 -0.41 40.88 6.10
CA LEU A 269 -0.40 41.59 4.82
C LEU A 269 -1.48 42.69 4.78
N ASN A 270 -2.69 42.40 5.26
CA ASN A 270 -3.76 43.39 5.40
C ASN A 270 -3.36 44.54 6.34
N HIS A 271 -2.64 44.24 7.42
CA HIS A 271 -2.13 45.27 8.32
C HIS A 271 -1.09 46.18 7.64
N TYR A 272 -0.16 45.61 6.86
CA TYR A 272 0.81 46.40 6.10
C TYR A 272 0.14 47.29 5.06
N ILE A 273 -0.88 46.79 4.35
CA ILE A 273 -1.68 47.60 3.42
C ILE A 273 -2.31 48.78 4.18
N LEU A 274 -2.95 48.53 5.33
CA LEU A 274 -3.57 49.59 6.13
C LEU A 274 -2.57 50.66 6.54
N VAL A 275 -1.41 50.28 7.10
CA VAL A 275 -0.36 51.22 7.50
C VAL A 275 0.14 52.02 6.30
N PHE A 276 0.41 51.35 5.17
CA PHE A 276 0.85 51.99 3.93
C PHE A 276 -0.19 52.99 3.41
N THR A 277 -1.48 52.63 3.41
CA THR A 277 -2.57 53.50 2.99
C THR A 277 -2.68 54.73 3.89
N VAL A 278 -2.58 54.56 5.22
CA VAL A 278 -2.60 55.69 6.18
C VAL A 278 -1.44 56.64 5.89
N VAL A 279 -0.21 56.12 5.77
CA VAL A 279 0.98 56.93 5.44
C VAL A 279 0.77 57.65 4.10
N THR A 280 0.28 56.95 3.07
CA THR A 280 0.05 57.56 1.75
C THR A 280 -0.99 58.68 1.79
N ILE A 281 -2.11 58.50 2.49
CA ILE A 281 -3.18 59.51 2.61
C ILE A 281 -2.65 60.78 3.28
N PHE A 282 -1.78 60.67 4.28
CA PHE A 282 -1.20 61.85 4.93
C PHE A 282 -0.10 62.49 4.09
N TYR A 283 0.88 61.72 3.63
CA TYR A 283 2.10 62.28 3.06
C TYR A 283 1.98 62.67 1.59
N LEU A 284 1.05 62.09 0.83
CA LEU A 284 0.90 62.40 -0.60
C LEU A 284 0.34 63.81 -0.84
N PRO A 285 -0.71 64.28 -0.14
CA PRO A 285 -1.15 65.67 -0.20
C PRO A 285 -0.11 66.66 0.33
N LEU A 286 0.54 66.34 1.46
CA LEU A 286 1.59 67.17 2.07
C LEU A 286 2.78 67.38 1.12
N SER A 287 3.21 66.31 0.43
CA SER A 287 4.28 66.39 -0.57
C SER A 287 3.86 67.24 -1.77
N PHE A 288 2.59 67.15 -2.20
CA PHE A 288 2.08 67.98 -3.30
C PHE A 288 2.08 69.49 -2.93
N VAL A 289 1.70 69.82 -1.69
CA VAL A 289 1.77 71.19 -1.18
C VAL A 289 3.22 71.68 -1.05
N ALA A 290 4.13 70.84 -0.55
CA ALA A 290 5.54 71.21 -0.43
C ALA A 290 6.16 71.51 -1.80
N VAL A 291 5.87 70.67 -2.81
CA VAL A 291 6.34 70.88 -4.19
C VAL A 291 5.73 72.13 -4.81
N SER A 292 4.44 72.41 -4.58
CA SER A 292 3.80 73.62 -5.12
C SER A 292 4.39 74.90 -4.53
N GLN A 293 4.64 74.94 -3.22
CA GLN A 293 5.29 76.06 -2.54
C GLN A 293 6.73 76.29 -3.02
N LEU A 294 7.51 75.21 -3.19
CA LEU A 294 8.88 75.28 -3.68
C LEU A 294 8.94 75.79 -5.13
N ARG A 295 7.95 75.40 -5.96
CA ARG A 295 7.80 75.92 -7.32
C ARG A 295 7.44 77.41 -7.33
N THR A 296 6.56 77.86 -6.44
CA THR A 296 6.23 79.29 -6.30
C THR A 296 7.44 80.11 -5.84
N LEU A 297 8.26 79.58 -4.92
CA LEU A 297 9.50 80.24 -4.49
C LEU A 297 10.56 80.30 -5.59
N LEU A 298 10.71 79.26 -6.42
CA LEU A 298 11.62 79.26 -7.56
C LEU A 298 11.18 80.20 -8.69
N TYR A 299 9.88 80.36 -8.92
CA TYR A 299 9.36 81.36 -9.89
C TYR A 299 9.39 82.79 -9.36
N CYS A 300 9.46 82.99 -8.05
CA CYS A 300 9.57 84.31 -7.42
C CYS A 300 11.00 84.74 -7.09
N SER A 301 12.05 84.00 -7.50
CA SER A 301 13.41 84.54 -7.48
C SER A 301 13.49 85.65 -8.54
N PRO A 302 13.56 86.94 -8.14
CA PRO A 302 13.69 88.02 -9.09
C PRO A 302 15.08 87.90 -9.72
N SER A 303 15.15 87.95 -11.04
CA SER A 303 16.36 88.42 -11.71
C SER A 303 16.73 89.76 -11.08
N ALA A 304 17.80 89.78 -10.28
CA ALA A 304 18.32 91.00 -9.70
C ALA A 304 18.71 91.96 -10.84
N PRO A 305 18.18 93.19 -10.89
CA PRO A 305 18.71 94.23 -11.76
C PRO A 305 19.94 94.84 -11.07
N GLY A 306 21.11 94.28 -11.37
CA GLY A 306 22.42 94.80 -10.94
C GLY A 306 23.04 95.70 -12.00
N SER A 307 22.81 97.01 -11.84
CA SER A 307 23.61 98.18 -12.27
C SER A 307 24.94 97.95 -13.01
N ARG A 308 25.04 98.40 -14.28
CA ARG A 308 25.70 99.64 -14.76
C ARG A 308 25.72 99.67 -16.28
#